data_AF-A0A528AMJ5-F1
#
_entry.id   AF-A0A528AMJ5-F1
#
_cell.length_a   1.000
_cell.length_b   1.000
_cell.length_c   1.000
_cell.angle_alpha   90.00
_cell.angle_beta   90.00
_cell.angle_gamma   90.00
#
_symmetry.space_group_name_H-M   'P 1'
#
loop_
_entity.id
_entity.type
_entity.pdbx_description
1 polymer ?
#
loop_
_entity_poly.entity_id
_entity_poly.type
_entity_poly.pdbx_seq_one_letter_code
_entity_poly.pdbx_strand_id
1 'polypeptide(L)'
;MTAVSRGPDIADLLAFYASAGVDEALEEEPLNRFAENASKPPERGPATITTPTRENAALPRSTSLSRAGMGERQAAAPALRAPSGTATVPDEQQAALARHLATTAATLDELRQHMAAFDGCNLKFTAKNLVFADGNPNAAVMLVGETPERDEDIEG
;
A
#
# COMPACT_ATOMS: atom_id res chain seq x y z
N MET A 1 -35.00 -7.60 -41.10
CA MET A 1 -34.37 -8.04 -39.83
C MET A 1 -32.88 -7.80 -39.99
N THR A 2 -32.40 -6.61 -39.63
CA THR A 2 -31.01 -6.20 -39.85
C THR A 2 -30.21 -6.64 -38.63
N ALA A 3 -29.29 -7.59 -38.82
CA ALA A 3 -28.44 -8.08 -37.74
C ALA A 3 -27.47 -6.97 -37.31
N VAL A 4 -27.48 -6.62 -36.02
CA VAL A 4 -26.47 -5.76 -35.42
C VAL A 4 -25.19 -6.60 -35.32
N SER A 5 -24.18 -6.26 -36.13
CA SER A 5 -22.83 -6.83 -36.01
C SER A 5 -22.27 -6.45 -34.65
N ARG A 6 -22.16 -7.42 -33.74
CA ARG A 6 -21.42 -7.24 -32.49
C ARG A 6 -19.93 -7.16 -32.87
N GLY A 7 -19.30 -6.02 -32.61
CA GLY A 7 -17.86 -5.87 -32.83
C GLY A 7 -17.05 -6.94 -32.08
N PRO A 8 -15.76 -7.11 -32.41
CA PRO A 8 -14.89 -8.05 -31.70
C PRO A 8 -14.96 -7.80 -30.19
N ASP A 9 -14.95 -8.87 -29.41
CA ASP A 9 -14.91 -8.75 -27.96
C ASP A 9 -13.61 -8.04 -27.55
N ILE A 10 -13.69 -7.14 -26.56
CA ILE A 10 -12.53 -6.37 -26.11
C ILE A 10 -11.42 -7.30 -25.60
N ALA A 11 -11.80 -8.42 -25.00
CA ALA A 11 -10.87 -9.45 -24.55
C ALA A 11 -10.10 -10.08 -25.72
N ASP A 12 -10.78 -10.37 -26.84
CA ASP A 12 -10.14 -10.93 -28.04
C ASP A 12 -9.15 -9.94 -28.67
N LEU A 13 -9.52 -8.65 -28.70
CA LEU A 13 -8.64 -7.61 -29.21
C LEU A 13 -7.38 -7.43 -28.34
N LEU A 14 -7.55 -7.43 -27.02
CA LEU A 14 -6.42 -7.35 -26.08
C LEU A 14 -5.52 -8.60 -26.17
N ALA A 15 -6.11 -9.79 -26.32
CA ALA A 15 -5.36 -11.03 -26.50
C ALA A 15 -4.53 -11.02 -27.79
N PHE A 16 -5.08 -10.47 -28.87
CA PHE A 16 -4.35 -10.28 -30.12
C PHE A 16 -3.13 -9.38 -29.93
N TYR A 17 -3.29 -8.20 -29.31
CA TYR A 17 -2.18 -7.28 -29.06
C TYR A 17 -1.11 -7.88 -28.14
N ALA A 18 -1.52 -8.57 -27.08
CA ALA A 18 -0.58 -9.29 -26.21
C ALA A 18 0.19 -10.37 -26.99
N SER A 19 -0.47 -11.11 -27.89
CA SER A 19 0.20 -12.12 -28.73
C SER A 19 1.16 -11.51 -29.75
N ALA A 20 0.93 -10.26 -30.15
CA ALA A 20 1.82 -9.47 -31.00
C ALA A 20 3.00 -8.86 -30.23
N GLY A 21 3.09 -9.07 -28.92
CA GLY A 21 4.17 -8.56 -28.08
C GLY A 21 3.96 -7.13 -27.60
N VAL A 22 2.74 -6.58 -27.69
CA VAL A 22 2.41 -5.27 -27.12
C VAL A 22 2.21 -5.43 -25.62
N ASP A 23 3.01 -4.74 -24.83
CA ASP A 23 3.04 -4.79 -23.37
C ASP A 23 2.63 -3.47 -22.69
N GLU A 24 2.75 -2.35 -23.41
CA GLU A 24 2.37 -1.02 -22.92
C GLU A 24 1.29 -0.36 -23.80
N ALA A 25 0.34 0.31 -23.16
CA ALA A 25 -0.64 1.17 -23.84
C ALA A 25 -0.23 2.63 -23.64
N LEU A 26 0.11 3.30 -24.74
CA LEU A 26 0.55 4.69 -24.76
C LEU A 26 -0.45 5.54 -25.55
N GLU A 27 -0.61 6.78 -25.13
CA GLU A 27 -1.34 7.82 -25.88
C GLU A 27 -0.32 8.68 -26.65
N GLU A 28 -0.78 9.33 -27.73
CA GLU A 28 0.07 10.25 -28.51
C GLU A 28 0.47 11.49 -27.70
N GLU A 29 -0.41 11.96 -26.82
CA GLU A 29 -0.21 13.15 -25.98
C GLU A 29 0.08 12.78 -24.52
N PRO A 30 0.98 13.50 -23.83
CA PRO A 30 1.23 13.27 -22.41
C PRO A 30 -0.03 13.49 -21.55
N LEU A 31 -0.37 12.51 -20.72
CA LEU A 31 -1.51 12.59 -19.82
C LEU A 31 -1.19 13.43 -18.56
N ASN A 32 -1.86 14.57 -18.42
CA ASN A 32 -1.80 15.38 -17.19
C ASN A 32 -2.84 14.90 -16.16
N ARG A 33 -2.45 13.96 -15.29
CA ARG A 33 -3.34 13.43 -14.24
C ARG A 33 -3.76 14.45 -13.17
N PHE A 34 -3.06 15.58 -13.04
CA PHE A 34 -3.51 16.65 -12.14
C PHE A 34 -4.74 17.37 -12.69
N ALA A 35 -4.82 17.56 -14.01
CA ALA A 35 -5.98 18.17 -14.66
C ALA A 35 -7.21 17.24 -14.61
N GLU A 36 -7.00 15.93 -14.74
CA GLU A 36 -8.07 14.92 -14.64
C GLU A 36 -8.70 14.86 -13.24
N ASN A 37 -7.87 14.92 -12.19
CA ASN A 37 -8.34 14.87 -10.81
C ASN A 37 -9.03 16.16 -10.34
N ALA A 38 -8.72 17.31 -10.95
CA ALA A 38 -9.38 18.57 -10.64
C ALA A 38 -10.86 18.60 -11.06
N SER A 39 -11.24 17.77 -12.04
CA SER A 39 -12.59 17.76 -12.64
C SER A 39 -13.51 16.69 -12.08
N LYS A 40 -13.00 15.75 -11.27
CA LYS A 40 -13.81 14.71 -10.61
C LYS A 40 -14.03 15.08 -9.14
N PRO A 41 -15.28 15.26 -8.68
CA PRO A 41 -15.58 15.17 -7.25
C PRO A 41 -15.03 13.84 -6.72
N PRO A 42 -14.56 13.76 -5.46
CA PRO A 42 -14.14 12.51 -4.87
C PRO A 42 -15.37 11.61 -4.69
N GLU A 43 -15.81 10.93 -5.74
CA GLU A 43 -16.69 9.77 -5.64
C GLU A 43 -15.87 8.59 -5.13
N ARG A 44 -15.45 8.68 -3.88
CA ARG A 44 -15.19 7.49 -3.07
C ARG A 44 -16.55 6.98 -2.60
N GLY A 45 -17.35 6.51 -3.56
CA GLY A 45 -18.54 5.73 -3.25
C GLY A 45 -18.13 4.52 -2.42
N PRO A 46 -18.99 4.01 -1.51
CA PRO A 46 -18.62 2.89 -0.68
C PRO A 46 -18.25 1.72 -1.59
N ALA A 47 -17.00 1.27 -1.48
CA ALA A 47 -16.56 0.01 -2.04
C ALA A 47 -17.53 -1.04 -1.52
N THR A 48 -18.46 -1.47 -2.36
CA THR A 48 -19.32 -2.60 -2.05
C THR A 48 -18.40 -3.80 -2.10
N ILE A 49 -17.85 -4.16 -0.94
CA ILE A 49 -17.18 -5.43 -0.74
C ILE A 49 -18.28 -6.47 -0.88
N THR A 50 -18.51 -6.94 -2.11
CA THR A 50 -19.20 -8.20 -2.34
C THR A 50 -18.29 -9.29 -1.80
N THR A 51 -18.50 -9.64 -0.53
CA THR A 51 -17.99 -10.87 0.04
C THR A 51 -18.48 -12.03 -0.83
N PRO A 52 -17.60 -12.83 -1.46
CA PRO A 52 -18.03 -14.06 -2.05
C PRO A 52 -18.47 -14.98 -0.91
N THR A 53 -19.77 -15.24 -0.83
CA THR A 53 -20.36 -16.27 0.03
C THR A 53 -19.68 -17.60 -0.29
N ARG A 54 -18.73 -17.99 0.57
CA ARG A 54 -18.17 -19.34 0.57
C ARG A 54 -19.15 -20.23 1.31
N GLU A 55 -20.13 -20.73 0.56
CA GLU A 55 -20.97 -21.84 1.00
C GLU A 55 -20.07 -23.07 1.10
N ASN A 56 -19.75 -23.49 2.32
CA ASN A 56 -19.34 -24.86 2.54
C ASN A 56 -19.96 -25.37 3.83
N ALA A 57 -20.79 -26.39 3.60
CA ALA A 57 -21.63 -27.12 4.53
C ALA A 57 -20.89 -27.60 5.77
N ALA A 58 -21.60 -27.49 6.89
CA ALA A 58 -21.24 -28.12 8.16
C ALA A 58 -21.49 -29.64 8.13
N LEU A 59 -20.66 -30.36 8.89
CA LEU A 59 -20.94 -31.47 9.84
C LEU A 59 -19.87 -32.59 9.74
N PRO A 60 -19.62 -33.40 10.80
CA PRO A 60 -19.73 -33.12 12.23
C PRO A 60 -18.46 -33.53 13.03
N ARG A 61 -18.53 -33.18 14.32
CA ARG A 61 -17.61 -33.50 15.42
C ARG A 61 -17.18 -34.98 15.46
N SER A 62 -15.90 -35.22 15.68
CA SER A 62 -15.41 -36.46 16.29
C SER A 62 -14.61 -36.16 17.57
N THR A 63 -15.11 -36.70 18.66
CA THR A 63 -14.50 -36.83 19.98
C THR A 63 -13.41 -37.90 19.96
N SER A 64 -12.26 -37.67 20.61
CA SER A 64 -11.67 -38.63 21.54
C SER A 64 -10.36 -38.17 22.20
N LEU A 65 -10.47 -38.06 23.53
CA LEU A 65 -9.57 -38.60 24.55
C LEU A 65 -8.18 -37.97 24.81
N SER A 66 -8.19 -37.25 25.93
CA SER A 66 -7.15 -37.05 26.93
C SER A 66 -6.11 -38.18 27.06
N ARG A 67 -4.84 -37.78 27.21
CA ARG A 67 -3.90 -38.52 28.06
C ARG A 67 -3.13 -37.57 28.97
N ALA A 68 -3.24 -37.85 30.26
CA ALA A 68 -2.58 -37.18 31.35
C ALA A 68 -1.06 -37.33 31.29
N GLY A 69 -0.37 -36.28 31.73
CA GLY A 69 1.04 -36.27 32.07
C GLY A 69 1.30 -35.12 33.05
N MET A 70 1.20 -35.42 34.34
CA MET A 70 1.61 -34.53 35.44
C MET A 70 3.14 -34.45 35.50
N GLY A 71 3.66 -33.25 35.73
CA GLY A 71 5.08 -33.01 36.00
C GLY A 71 5.38 -31.52 36.11
N GLU A 72 5.37 -31.02 37.35
CA GLU A 72 5.74 -29.67 37.77
C GLU A 72 7.10 -29.18 37.22
N ARG A 73 7.17 -27.91 36.81
CA ARG A 73 8.06 -26.91 37.45
C ARG A 73 7.81 -25.50 36.92
N GLN A 74 7.47 -24.66 37.88
CA GLN A 74 7.35 -23.22 37.78
C GLN A 74 8.74 -22.60 37.70
N ALA A 75 9.03 -21.88 36.62
CA ALA A 75 10.18 -20.99 36.51
C ALA A 75 9.68 -19.64 35.98
N ALA A 76 9.76 -18.62 36.82
CA ALA A 76 9.48 -17.24 36.44
C ALA A 76 10.62 -16.74 35.52
N ALA A 77 10.36 -16.71 34.22
CA ALA A 77 11.20 -15.99 33.27
C ALA A 77 10.88 -14.49 33.35
N PRO A 78 11.87 -13.58 33.26
CA PRO A 78 11.57 -12.18 33.08
C PRO A 78 10.76 -12.03 31.80
N ALA A 79 9.65 -11.29 31.86
CA ALA A 79 8.87 -10.95 30.69
C ALA A 79 9.76 -10.14 29.75
N LEU A 80 10.44 -10.80 28.80
CA LEU A 80 10.77 -10.16 27.55
C LEU A 80 9.43 -9.66 27.01
N ARG A 81 9.27 -8.33 26.97
CA ARG A 81 8.25 -7.70 26.17
C ARG A 81 8.47 -8.20 24.75
N ALA A 82 7.66 -9.16 24.32
CA ALA A 82 7.50 -9.41 22.91
C ALA A 82 7.13 -8.07 22.28
N PRO A 83 7.81 -7.60 21.22
CA PRO A 83 7.25 -6.54 20.44
C PRO A 83 5.95 -7.10 19.86
N SER A 84 4.83 -6.72 20.48
CA SER A 84 3.52 -6.81 19.85
C SER A 84 3.46 -5.75 18.74
N GLY A 85 4.35 -5.88 17.76
CA GLY A 85 4.30 -5.15 16.51
C GLY A 85 3.38 -5.91 15.58
N THR A 86 2.07 -5.89 15.86
CA THR A 86 1.13 -5.95 14.75
C THR A 86 1.52 -4.80 13.84
N ALA A 87 1.90 -5.09 12.60
CA ALA A 87 2.20 -4.08 11.60
C ALA A 87 0.94 -3.24 11.36
N THR A 88 0.70 -2.24 12.22
CA THR A 88 -0.38 -1.30 12.04
C THR A 88 0.06 -0.35 10.93
N VAL A 89 -0.45 -0.61 9.74
CA VAL A 89 -0.55 0.40 8.68
C VAL A 89 -1.10 1.68 9.33
N PRO A 90 -0.54 2.87 9.01
CA PRO A 90 -1.07 4.13 9.53
C PRO A 90 -2.58 4.19 9.35
N ASP A 91 -3.32 4.55 10.41
CA ASP A 91 -4.76 4.78 10.29
C ASP A 91 -5.05 6.06 9.50
N GLU A 92 -6.31 6.29 9.14
CA GLU A 92 -6.69 7.48 8.35
C GLU A 92 -6.38 8.80 9.08
N GLN A 93 -6.33 8.80 10.43
CA GLN A 93 -5.98 10.00 11.19
C GLN A 93 -4.50 10.33 11.05
N GLN A 94 -3.62 9.33 11.12
CA GLN A 94 -2.18 9.51 10.87
C GLN A 94 -1.92 9.92 9.42
N ALA A 95 -2.64 9.33 8.47
CA ALA A 95 -2.56 9.73 7.06
C ALA A 95 -3.01 11.18 6.85
N ALA A 96 -4.09 11.62 7.50
CA ALA A 96 -4.57 13.01 7.44
C ALA A 96 -3.57 13.99 8.07
N LEU A 97 -2.97 13.63 9.22
CA LEU A 97 -1.93 14.43 9.87
C LEU A 97 -0.69 14.57 8.97
N ALA A 98 -0.23 13.48 8.35
CA ALA A 98 0.89 13.52 7.41
C ALA A 98 0.61 14.46 6.23
N ARG A 99 -0.59 14.37 5.63
CA ARG A 99 -1.02 15.30 4.55
C ARG A 99 -1.02 16.75 5.02
N HIS A 100 -1.53 17.01 6.24
CA HIS A 100 -1.54 18.35 6.81
C HIS A 100 -0.12 18.91 6.98
N LEU A 101 0.78 18.16 7.63
CA LEU A 101 2.18 18.56 7.83
C LEU A 101 2.92 18.78 6.50
N ALA A 102 2.70 17.92 5.51
CA ALA A 102 3.28 18.09 4.19
C ALA A 102 2.77 19.37 3.49
N THR A 103 1.50 19.72 3.69
CA THR A 103 0.90 20.94 3.11
C THR A 103 1.41 22.22 3.77
N THR A 104 1.85 22.16 5.04
CA THR A 104 2.39 23.32 5.75
C THR A 104 3.85 23.63 5.42
N ALA A 105 4.59 22.69 4.84
CA ALA A 105 5.98 22.93 4.43
C ALA A 105 6.04 23.84 3.18
N ALA A 106 6.74 24.96 3.29
CA ALA A 106 6.99 25.88 2.17
C ALA A 106 8.30 25.55 1.43
N THR A 107 9.16 24.73 2.03
CA THR A 107 10.47 24.35 1.48
C THR A 107 10.74 22.86 1.64
N LEU A 108 11.64 22.31 0.81
CA LEU A 108 12.11 20.93 0.94
C LEU A 108 12.78 20.67 2.30
N ASP A 109 13.48 21.67 2.85
CA ASP A 109 14.09 21.56 4.17
C ASP A 109 13.05 21.44 5.29
N GLU A 110 11.98 22.24 5.24
CA GLU A 110 10.85 22.12 6.18
C GLU A 110 10.13 20.78 6.04
N LEU A 111 9.92 20.31 4.80
CA LEU A 111 9.32 19.00 4.54
C LEU A 111 10.17 17.87 5.14
N ARG A 112 11.50 17.93 4.95
CA ARG A 112 12.44 16.97 5.56
C ARG A 112 12.34 16.97 7.08
N GLN A 113 12.25 18.15 7.70
CA GLN A 113 12.08 18.26 9.15
C GLN A 113 10.76 17.64 9.64
N HIS A 114 9.65 17.90 8.93
CA HIS A 114 8.37 17.28 9.26
C HIS A 114 8.41 15.75 9.11
N MET A 115 9.02 15.23 8.05
CA MET A 115 9.19 13.78 7.85
C MET A 115 10.05 13.15 8.95
N ALA A 116 11.17 13.80 9.33
CA ALA A 116 12.04 13.33 10.39
C ALA A 116 11.34 13.30 11.77
N ALA A 117 10.45 14.25 12.03
CA ALA A 117 9.69 14.35 13.28
C ALA A 117 8.41 13.50 13.30
N PHE A 118 7.96 12.96 12.16
CA PHE A 118 6.69 12.24 12.08
C PHE A 118 6.80 10.83 12.66
N ASP A 119 6.00 10.50 13.67
CA ASP A 119 5.97 9.17 14.34
C ASP A 119 4.71 8.36 14.01
N GLY A 120 3.87 8.84 13.11
CA GLY A 120 2.59 8.21 12.76
C GLY A 120 2.69 7.00 11.82
N CYS A 121 3.90 6.57 11.47
CA CYS A 121 4.14 5.43 10.59
C CYS A 121 5.14 4.45 11.20
N ASN A 122 4.73 3.18 11.25
CA ASN A 122 5.55 2.11 11.84
C ASN A 122 6.87 1.86 11.11
N LEU A 123 6.98 2.24 9.84
CA LEU A 123 8.22 2.10 9.07
C LEU A 123 9.40 2.83 9.73
N LYS A 124 9.13 3.92 10.46
CA LYS A 124 10.15 4.67 11.19
C LYS A 124 10.81 3.87 12.31
N PHE A 125 10.10 2.92 12.92
CA PHE A 125 10.64 2.12 14.02
C PHE A 125 11.64 1.06 13.54
N THR A 126 11.63 0.73 12.25
CA THR A 126 12.54 -0.26 11.65
C THR A 126 13.58 0.36 10.74
N ALA A 127 13.34 1.58 10.24
CA ALA A 127 14.30 2.32 9.44
C ALA A 127 15.54 2.70 10.27
N LYS A 128 16.71 2.66 9.65
CA LYS A 128 17.95 3.17 10.25
C LYS A 128 18.08 4.67 10.03
N ASN A 129 17.78 5.15 8.83
CA ASN A 129 17.89 6.55 8.47
C ASN A 129 16.65 7.02 7.69
N LEU A 130 16.45 8.33 7.66
CA LEU A 130 15.46 8.95 6.80
C LEU A 130 16.08 9.16 5.41
N VAL A 131 15.62 8.39 4.43
CA VAL A 131 15.91 8.63 3.02
C VAL A 131 14.92 9.67 2.48
N PHE A 132 15.39 10.87 2.17
CA PHE A 132 14.54 11.99 1.76
C PHE A 132 14.58 12.22 0.24
N ALA A 133 15.49 13.07 -0.22
CA ALA A 133 15.68 13.43 -1.62
C ALA A 133 17.13 13.86 -1.80
N ASP A 134 17.68 13.58 -2.98
CA ASP A 134 19.00 14.04 -3.42
C ASP A 134 18.87 14.77 -4.77
N GLY A 135 19.87 15.58 -5.11
CA GLY A 135 19.96 16.34 -6.35
C GLY A 135 19.72 17.84 -6.19
N ASN A 136 19.48 18.51 -7.31
CA ASN A 136 19.31 19.96 -7.33
C ASN A 136 17.86 20.34 -6.97
N PRO A 137 17.62 21.06 -5.85
CA PRO A 137 16.27 21.47 -5.47
C PRO A 137 15.63 22.48 -6.45
N ASN A 138 16.43 23.09 -7.33
CA ASN A 138 15.97 23.98 -8.39
C ASN A 138 15.81 23.28 -9.76
N ALA A 139 15.83 21.95 -9.80
CA ALA A 139 15.60 21.20 -11.02
C ALA A 139 14.16 21.38 -11.52
N ALA A 140 13.98 21.38 -12.86
CA ALA A 140 12.66 21.49 -13.47
C ALA A 140 11.84 20.19 -13.39
N VAL A 141 12.48 19.06 -13.09
CA VAL A 141 11.87 17.73 -13.04
C VAL A 141 12.30 17.02 -11.76
N MET A 142 11.33 16.39 -11.08
CA MET A 142 11.55 15.53 -9.92
C MET A 142 11.09 14.10 -10.26
N LEU A 143 11.94 13.11 -9.98
CA LEU A 143 11.59 11.70 -10.07
C LEU A 143 11.23 11.20 -8.68
N VAL A 144 10.08 10.55 -8.55
CA VAL A 144 9.63 9.94 -7.29
C VAL A 144 9.61 8.43 -7.50
N GLY A 145 10.50 7.74 -6.80
CA GLY A 145 10.59 6.28 -6.81
C GLY A 145 9.58 5.63 -5.86
N GLU A 146 9.83 4.36 -5.56
CA GLU A 146 9.08 3.62 -4.56
C GLU A 146 9.59 3.89 -3.13
N THR A 147 9.69 2.87 -2.29
CA THR A 147 10.30 2.94 -0.96
C THR A 147 11.81 2.69 -1.04
N PRO A 148 12.62 3.29 -0.14
CA PRO A 148 14.06 3.01 -0.09
C PRO A 148 14.33 1.52 0.18
N GLU A 149 15.36 0.96 -0.47
CA GLU A 149 15.83 -0.38 -0.13
C GLU A 149 16.81 -0.33 1.05
N ARG A 150 17.43 -1.49 1.35
CA ARG A 150 18.28 -1.65 2.53
C ARG A 150 19.53 -0.77 2.48
N ASP A 151 20.16 -0.69 1.32
CA ASP A 151 21.46 -0.03 1.21
C ASP A 151 21.25 1.50 1.26
N GLU A 152 20.16 2.00 0.67
CA GLU A 152 19.71 3.40 0.81
C GLU A 152 19.32 3.73 2.26
N ASP A 153 18.56 2.87 2.96
CA ASP A 153 18.24 3.07 4.39
C ASP A 153 19.51 3.14 5.27
N ILE A 154 20.57 2.44 4.89
CA ILE A 154 21.86 2.50 5.61
C ILE A 154 22.59 3.82 5.33
N GLU A 155 22.51 4.34 4.11
CA GLU A 155 23.23 5.55 3.68
C GLU A 155 22.50 6.85 4.06
N GLY A 156 21.16 6.84 4.06
CA GLY A 156 20.31 7.98 4.41
C GLY A 156 20.06 8.93 3.26
#